data_AF-A0A2K3KIC0-F1
#
_entry.id   AF-A0A2K3KIC0-F1
#
_cell.length_a   1.000
_cell.length_b   1.000
_cell.length_c   1.000
_cell.angle_alpha   90.00
_cell.angle_beta   90.00
_cell.angle_gamma   90.00
#
_symmetry.space_group_name_H-M   'P 1'
#
loop_
_entity.id
_entity.type
_entity.pdbx_description
1 polymer ?
#
loop_
_entity_poly.entity_id
_entity_poly.type
_entity_poly.pdbx_seq_one_letter_code
_entity_poly.pdbx_strand_id
1 'polypeptide(L)'
;MCGAHGSKVVVTTRGTVVAQTMSVSVLYVLNCLIPEESWGLLKKITFGDDPIAVNQTTESIGKKIAEKCKGVPLAIRSLGGILQSKTEEREWVDVLNGDFWKLCEDKDSILPVLKLSYHNLSPQQRQCFAYCSLFPKDWEFEKDELIQMWMAHGYLDCSVEGKCMEDL
;
A
#
# COMPACT_ATOMS: atom_id res chain seq x y z
N MET A 1 -10.71 35.27 6.50
CA MET A 1 -9.37 34.70 6.67
C MET A 1 -8.55 35.07 5.44
N CYS A 2 -7.54 35.92 5.58
CA CYS A 2 -6.58 36.21 4.51
C CYS A 2 -5.21 35.78 4.97
N GLY A 3 -4.47 35.06 4.11
CA GLY A 3 -3.10 34.66 4.39
C GLY A 3 -2.19 35.88 4.54
N ALA A 4 -1.26 35.82 5.51
CA ALA A 4 -0.25 36.86 5.70
C ALA A 4 0.71 36.92 4.50
N HIS A 5 1.42 38.04 4.34
CA HIS A 5 2.45 38.18 3.31
C HIS A 5 3.47 37.04 3.38
N GLY A 6 3.74 36.37 2.26
CA GLY A 6 4.60 35.20 2.17
C GLY A 6 3.88 33.84 2.33
N SER A 7 2.59 33.82 2.62
CA SER A 7 1.79 32.58 2.64
C SER A 7 1.79 31.88 1.27
N LYS A 8 1.84 30.55 1.26
CA LYS A 8 1.79 29.71 0.05
C LYS A 8 0.69 28.67 0.16
N VAL A 9 0.05 28.37 -0.97
CA VAL A 9 -0.93 27.29 -1.09
C VAL A 9 -0.32 26.19 -1.96
N VAL A 10 -0.43 24.95 -1.54
CA VAL A 10 -0.02 23.78 -2.31
C VAL A 10 -1.27 23.02 -2.74
N VAL A 11 -1.37 22.72 -4.03
CA VAL A 11 -2.47 21.95 -4.61
C VAL A 11 -1.90 20.69 -5.23
N THR A 12 -2.44 19.53 -4.85
CA THR A 12 -2.09 18.24 -5.46
C THR A 12 -3.28 17.74 -6.28
N THR A 13 -3.04 17.35 -7.53
CA THR A 13 -4.09 16.82 -8.41
C THR A 13 -3.54 15.73 -9.32
N ARG A 14 -4.39 14.77 -9.70
CA ARG A 14 -4.09 13.79 -10.75
C ARG A 14 -4.40 14.31 -12.15
N GLY A 15 -5.21 15.38 -12.27
CA GLY A 15 -5.63 15.94 -13.54
C GLY A 15 -4.68 17.03 -14.01
N THR A 16 -3.97 16.79 -15.11
CA THR A 16 -3.08 17.78 -15.73
C THR A 16 -3.82 19.05 -16.15
N VAL A 17 -5.06 18.91 -16.65
CA VAL A 17 -5.95 20.03 -16.97
C VAL A 17 -6.25 20.89 -15.75
N VAL A 18 -6.50 20.26 -14.58
CA VAL A 18 -6.75 21.00 -13.33
C VAL A 18 -5.51 21.80 -12.92
N ALA A 19 -4.33 21.20 -13.04
CA ALA A 19 -3.07 21.86 -12.71
C ALA A 19 -2.79 23.07 -13.62
N GLN A 20 -3.11 22.97 -14.91
CA GLN A 20 -2.96 24.07 -15.87
C GLN A 20 -3.95 25.20 -15.60
N THR A 21 -5.21 24.89 -15.29
CA THR A 21 -6.26 25.89 -15.02
C THR A 21 -5.99 26.70 -13.75
N MET A 22 -5.37 26.10 -12.73
CA MET A 22 -5.09 26.75 -11.44
C MET A 22 -4.08 27.92 -11.53
N SER A 23 -3.47 28.18 -12.70
CA SER A 23 -2.50 29.28 -12.92
C SER A 23 -1.42 29.32 -11.83
N VAL A 24 -0.88 28.14 -11.49
CA VAL A 24 0.10 27.97 -10.41
C VAL A 24 1.44 28.60 -10.78
N SER A 25 2.12 29.20 -9.79
CA SER A 25 3.43 29.85 -9.98
C SER A 25 4.53 28.84 -10.30
N VAL A 26 4.41 27.62 -9.79
CA VAL A 26 5.36 26.51 -9.99
C VAL A 26 4.55 25.23 -10.18
N LEU A 27 4.71 24.60 -11.33
CA LEU A 27 4.16 23.27 -11.60
C LEU A 27 5.24 22.23 -11.30
N TYR A 28 4.93 21.29 -10.41
CA TYR A 28 5.77 20.14 -10.13
C TYR A 28 5.07 18.85 -10.56
N VAL A 29 5.63 18.17 -11.56
CA VAL A 29 5.14 16.86 -12.00
C VAL A 29 5.82 15.79 -11.14
N LEU A 30 5.02 15.10 -10.31
CA LEU A 30 5.51 14.01 -9.48
C LEU A 30 5.71 12.76 -10.36
N ASN A 31 6.98 12.44 -10.65
CA ASN A 31 7.36 11.28 -11.44
C ASN A 31 7.40 10.00 -10.59
N CYS A 32 7.37 8.85 -11.25
CA CYS A 32 7.66 7.55 -10.62
C CYS A 32 9.12 7.49 -10.12
N LEU A 33 9.37 6.60 -9.16
CA LEU A 33 10.71 6.31 -8.67
C LEU A 33 11.57 5.68 -9.76
N ILE A 34 12.86 5.99 -9.76
CA ILE A 34 13.83 5.30 -10.61
C ILE A 34 14.07 3.86 -10.10
N PRO A 35 14.65 2.95 -10.90
CA PRO A 35 14.86 1.56 -10.49
C PRO A 35 15.62 1.40 -9.17
N GLU A 36 16.64 2.22 -8.94
CA GLU A 36 17.48 2.20 -7.75
C GLU A 36 16.68 2.58 -6.50
N GLU A 37 15.89 3.65 -6.58
CA GLU A 37 14.99 4.10 -5.51
C GLU A 37 13.87 3.08 -5.26
N SER A 38 13.36 2.46 -6.33
CA SER A 38 12.31 1.45 -6.25
C SER A 38 12.79 0.20 -5.50
N TRP A 39 13.99 -0.27 -5.82
CA TRP A 39 14.63 -1.35 -5.09
C TRP A 39 14.93 -0.94 -3.64
N GLY A 40 15.47 0.26 -3.43
CA GLY A 40 15.75 0.78 -2.09
C GLY A 40 14.51 0.80 -1.20
N LEU A 41 13.38 1.27 -1.73
CA LEU A 41 12.10 1.28 -1.04
C LEU A 41 11.63 -0.15 -0.74
N LEU A 42 11.65 -1.06 -1.73
CA LEU A 42 11.23 -2.45 -1.54
C LEU A 42 12.06 -3.12 -0.45
N LYS A 43 13.39 -3.01 -0.55
CA LYS A 43 14.35 -3.58 0.39
C LYS A 43 14.07 -3.10 1.81
N LYS A 44 13.83 -1.80 1.99
CA LYS A 44 13.51 -1.20 3.29
C LYS A 44 12.23 -1.79 3.89
N ILE A 45 11.20 -2.00 3.08
CA ILE A 45 9.93 -2.56 3.56
C ILE A 45 10.08 -4.04 3.93
N THR A 46 10.81 -4.81 3.14
CA THR A 46 10.89 -6.27 3.31
C THR A 46 11.86 -6.68 4.42
N PHE A 47 13.00 -5.99 4.55
CA PHE A 47 14.08 -6.38 5.47
C PHE A 47 14.26 -5.42 6.65
N GLY A 48 13.54 -4.29 6.67
CA GLY A 48 13.74 -3.24 7.67
C GLY A 48 15.15 -2.65 7.59
N ASP A 49 15.73 -2.36 8.75
CA ASP A 49 17.08 -1.83 8.89
C ASP A 49 18.16 -2.92 9.04
N ASP A 50 17.81 -4.21 8.91
CA ASP A 50 18.77 -5.32 9.04
C ASP A 50 19.47 -5.62 7.70
N PRO A 51 20.76 -5.29 7.54
CA PRO A 51 21.50 -5.51 6.31
C PRO A 51 21.90 -6.98 6.09
N ILE A 52 21.79 -7.85 7.10
CA ILE A 52 22.29 -9.25 7.06
C ILE A 52 21.26 -10.19 6.40
N ALA A 53 20.01 -9.77 6.29
CA ALA A 53 18.90 -10.62 5.82
C ALA A 53 18.85 -10.89 4.31
N VAL A 54 19.68 -10.23 3.48
CA VAL A 54 19.56 -10.31 2.01
C VAL A 54 20.72 -11.07 1.39
N ASN A 55 20.46 -12.29 0.95
CA ASN A 55 21.39 -13.02 0.10
C ASN A 55 21.34 -12.51 -1.36
N GLN A 56 22.38 -12.76 -2.16
CA GLN A 56 22.52 -12.22 -3.51
C GLN A 56 21.39 -12.65 -4.46
N THR A 57 20.86 -13.86 -4.29
CA THR A 57 19.76 -14.39 -5.10
C THR A 57 18.46 -13.63 -4.84
N THR A 58 18.10 -13.45 -3.57
CA THR A 58 16.91 -12.69 -3.13
C THR A 58 17.01 -11.24 -3.57
N GLU A 59 18.20 -10.63 -3.51
CA GLU A 59 18.40 -9.28 -4.05
C GLU A 59 18.14 -9.23 -5.56
N SER A 60 18.63 -10.19 -6.34
CA SER A 60 18.38 -10.26 -7.78
C SER A 60 16.89 -10.39 -8.11
N ILE A 61 16.16 -11.24 -7.38
CA ILE A 61 14.72 -11.43 -7.54
C ILE A 61 13.97 -10.16 -7.14
N GLY A 62 14.32 -9.56 -5.99
CA GLY A 62 13.72 -8.35 -5.47
C GLY A 62 13.85 -7.16 -6.43
N LYS A 63 15.01 -6.97 -7.07
CA LYS A 63 15.19 -5.95 -8.12
C LYS A 63 14.23 -6.15 -9.29
N LYS A 64 14.08 -7.38 -9.78
CA LYS A 64 13.12 -7.69 -10.86
C LYS A 64 11.66 -7.42 -10.46
N ILE A 65 11.31 -7.70 -9.20
CA ILE A 65 9.97 -7.37 -8.68
C ILE A 65 9.78 -5.86 -8.61
N ALA A 66 10.77 -5.11 -8.13
CA ALA A 66 10.73 -3.64 -8.08
C ALA A 66 10.58 -3.03 -9.48
N GLU A 67 11.30 -3.56 -10.47
CA GLU A 67 11.17 -3.15 -11.88
C GLU A 67 9.74 -3.37 -12.41
N LYS A 68 9.12 -4.51 -12.09
CA LYS A 68 7.71 -4.79 -12.46
C LYS A 68 6.72 -3.79 -11.85
N CYS A 69 7.07 -3.10 -10.77
CA CYS A 69 6.25 -2.05 -10.16
C CYS A 69 6.31 -0.72 -10.91
N LYS A 70 7.18 -0.57 -11.91
CA LYS A 70 7.34 0.65 -12.74
C LYS A 70 7.50 1.94 -11.93
N GLY A 71 8.16 1.84 -10.78
CA GLY A 71 8.43 2.99 -9.91
C GLY A 71 7.23 3.56 -9.16
N VAL A 72 6.07 2.89 -9.16
CA VAL A 72 4.89 3.34 -8.40
C VAL A 72 5.07 3.00 -6.90
N PRO A 73 5.25 3.99 -6.01
CA PRO A 73 5.59 3.71 -4.60
C PRO A 73 4.56 2.85 -3.87
N LEU A 74 3.28 3.05 -4.17
CA LEU A 74 2.20 2.28 -3.55
C LEU A 74 2.22 0.81 -4.00
N ALA A 75 2.57 0.52 -5.26
CA ALA A 75 2.69 -0.84 -5.77
C ALA A 75 3.86 -1.57 -5.08
N ILE A 76 5.00 -0.88 -4.98
CA ILE A 76 6.18 -1.37 -4.28
C ILE A 76 5.86 -1.68 -2.82
N ARG A 77 5.12 -0.79 -2.14
CA ARG A 77 4.72 -0.99 -0.74
C ARG A 77 3.80 -2.20 -0.56
N SER A 78 2.82 -2.38 -1.44
CA SER A 78 1.92 -3.53 -1.39
C SER A 78 2.65 -4.85 -1.59
N LEU A 79 3.57 -4.94 -2.57
CA LEU A 79 4.37 -6.16 -2.76
C LEU A 79 5.39 -6.37 -1.64
N GLY A 80 6.01 -5.30 -1.15
CA GLY A 80 6.92 -5.37 -0.02
C GLY A 80 6.25 -5.94 1.22
N GLY A 81 5.01 -5.54 1.51
CA GLY A 81 4.23 -6.12 2.60
C GLY A 81 3.94 -7.62 2.42
N ILE A 82 3.67 -8.06 1.19
CA ILE A 82 3.52 -9.50 0.90
C ILE A 82 4.84 -10.23 1.13
N LEU A 83 5.92 -9.70 0.55
CA LEU A 83 7.27 -10.30 0.60
C LEU A 83 7.86 -10.34 2.00
N GLN A 84 7.47 -9.43 2.89
CA GLN A 84 7.87 -9.44 4.31
C GLN A 84 7.45 -10.74 5.02
N SER A 85 6.37 -11.38 4.58
CA SER A 85 5.92 -12.67 5.12
C SER A 85 6.60 -13.89 4.48
N LYS A 86 7.50 -13.69 3.50
CA LYS A 86 8.11 -14.75 2.69
C LYS A 86 9.53 -15.04 3.14
N THR A 87 9.79 -16.27 3.59
CA THR A 87 11.09 -16.66 4.13
C THR A 87 11.95 -17.40 3.11
N GLU A 88 11.33 -18.10 2.16
CA GLU A 88 12.04 -18.94 1.19
C GLU A 88 12.22 -18.23 -0.16
N GLU A 89 13.37 -18.40 -0.80
CA GLU A 89 13.65 -17.83 -2.13
C GLU A 89 12.60 -18.22 -3.18
N ARG A 90 12.11 -19.46 -3.13
CA ARG A 90 11.06 -19.95 -4.04
C ARG A 90 9.79 -19.12 -3.98
N GLU A 91 9.42 -18.61 -2.81
CA GLU A 91 8.20 -17.81 -2.66
C GLU A 91 8.36 -16.44 -3.32
N TRP A 92 9.57 -15.88 -3.31
CA TRP A 92 9.90 -14.67 -4.07
C TRP A 92 9.84 -14.93 -5.58
N VAL A 93 10.32 -16.09 -6.04
CA VAL A 93 10.19 -16.52 -7.44
C VAL A 93 8.72 -16.67 -7.85
N ASP A 94 7.89 -17.25 -6.98
CA ASP A 94 6.45 -17.41 -7.23
C ASP A 94 5.75 -16.04 -7.36
N VAL A 95 6.09 -15.07 -6.50
CA VAL A 95 5.60 -13.70 -6.63
C VAL A 95 6.09 -13.06 -7.93
N LEU A 96 7.37 -13.24 -8.29
CA LEU A 96 7.93 -12.69 -9.53
C LEU A 96 7.25 -13.27 -10.78
N ASN A 97 6.92 -14.56 -10.78
CA ASN A 97 6.38 -15.27 -11.95
C ASN A 97 4.85 -15.44 -11.93
N GLY A 98 4.17 -14.96 -10.89
CA GLY A 98 2.75 -15.17 -10.68
C GLY A 98 1.86 -14.64 -11.82
N ASP A 99 0.78 -15.36 -12.10
CA ASP A 99 -0.15 -15.02 -13.20
C ASP A 99 -0.86 -13.66 -13.01
N PHE A 100 -0.89 -13.10 -11.80
CA PHE A 100 -1.47 -11.79 -11.54
C PHE A 100 -0.79 -10.67 -12.35
N TRP A 101 0.47 -10.86 -12.75
CA TRP A 101 1.16 -9.93 -13.65
C TRP A 101 0.55 -9.87 -15.04
N LYS A 102 -0.13 -10.94 -15.50
CA LYS A 102 -0.86 -10.95 -16.77
C LYS A 102 -2.08 -10.03 -16.73
N LEU A 103 -2.59 -9.71 -15.54
CA LEU A 103 -3.68 -8.75 -15.36
C LEU A 103 -3.18 -7.29 -15.33
N CYS A 104 -1.86 -7.06 -15.32
CA CYS A 104 -1.23 -5.72 -15.39
C CYS A 104 -1.06 -5.20 -16.83
N GLU A 105 -1.87 -5.67 -17.79
CA GLU A 105 -1.81 -5.27 -19.20
C GLU A 105 -2.00 -3.76 -19.39
N ASP A 106 -2.78 -3.12 -18.51
CA ASP A 106 -2.93 -1.68 -18.50
C ASP A 106 -1.74 -1.05 -17.76
N LYS A 107 -0.96 -0.23 -18.47
CA LYS A 107 0.39 0.17 -18.03
C LYS A 107 0.39 0.94 -16.71
N ASP A 108 -0.75 1.54 -16.37
CA ASP A 108 -0.94 2.45 -15.24
C ASP A 108 -1.79 1.86 -14.10
N SER A 109 -2.26 0.62 -14.25
CA SER A 109 -3.17 0.03 -13.25
C SER A 109 -2.40 -0.65 -12.14
N ILE A 110 -2.41 -0.02 -10.96
CA ILE A 110 -1.96 -0.63 -9.70
C ILE A 110 -2.91 -1.73 -9.19
N LEU A 111 -4.12 -1.81 -9.73
CA LEU A 111 -5.19 -2.66 -9.21
C LEU A 111 -4.83 -4.15 -9.11
N PRO A 112 -4.12 -4.78 -10.06
CA PRO A 112 -3.76 -6.20 -9.93
C PRO A 112 -2.85 -6.46 -8.72
N VAL A 113 -1.93 -5.55 -8.43
CA VAL A 113 -1.05 -5.63 -7.24
C VAL A 113 -1.86 -5.48 -5.96
N LEU A 114 -2.80 -4.52 -5.91
CA LEU A 114 -3.69 -4.34 -4.76
C LEU A 114 -4.61 -5.55 -4.56
N LYS A 115 -5.11 -6.14 -5.65
CA LYS A 115 -5.94 -7.35 -5.62
C LYS A 115 -5.15 -8.55 -5.10
N LEU A 116 -3.91 -8.72 -5.53
CA LEU A 116 -3.03 -9.74 -4.98
C LEU A 116 -2.82 -9.53 -3.48
N SER A 117 -2.53 -8.30 -3.05
CA SER A 117 -2.37 -7.96 -1.63
C SER A 117 -3.61 -8.32 -0.82
N TYR A 118 -4.81 -7.98 -1.33
CA TYR A 118 -6.08 -8.35 -0.71
C TYR A 118 -6.28 -9.87 -0.61
N HIS A 119 -5.95 -10.64 -1.65
CA HIS A 119 -6.05 -12.10 -1.61
C HIS A 119 -5.03 -12.77 -0.70
N ASN A 120 -3.92 -12.10 -0.36
CA ASN A 120 -2.93 -12.61 0.60
C ASN A 120 -3.30 -12.31 2.07
N LEU A 121 -4.30 -11.48 2.35
CA LEU A 121 -4.82 -11.28 3.70
C LEU A 121 -5.49 -12.56 4.23
N SER A 122 -5.49 -12.77 5.54
CA SER A 122 -6.32 -13.81 6.17
C SER A 122 -7.82 -13.52 5.96
N PRO A 123 -8.72 -14.52 6.06
CA PRO A 123 -10.17 -14.28 5.94
C PRO A 123 -10.68 -13.16 6.86
N GLN A 124 -10.19 -13.14 8.10
CA GLN A 124 -10.51 -12.14 9.10
C GLN A 124 -10.09 -10.72 8.69
N GLN A 125 -8.84 -10.57 8.24
CA GLN A 125 -8.31 -9.29 7.75
C GLN A 125 -9.04 -8.81 6.49
N ARG A 126 -9.44 -9.72 5.60
CA ARG A 126 -10.24 -9.36 4.41
C ARG A 126 -11.59 -8.78 4.78
N GLN A 127 -12.28 -9.38 5.76
CA GLN A 127 -13.56 -8.86 6.27
C GLN A 127 -13.38 -7.47 6.89
N CYS A 128 -12.39 -7.30 7.76
CA CYS A 128 -12.07 -6.00 8.37
C CYS A 128 -11.75 -4.93 7.31
N PHE A 129 -10.92 -5.26 6.32
CA PHE A 129 -10.58 -4.34 5.23
C PHE A 129 -11.78 -4.01 4.33
N ALA A 130 -12.60 -5.01 3.99
CA ALA A 130 -13.80 -4.81 3.17
C ALA A 130 -14.83 -3.93 3.88
N TYR A 131 -14.93 -4.01 5.21
CA TYR A 131 -15.81 -3.15 6.01
C TYR A 131 -15.51 -1.67 5.81
N CYS A 132 -14.23 -1.29 5.67
CA CYS A 132 -13.84 0.10 5.42
C CYS A 132 -14.43 0.67 4.11
N SER A 133 -14.84 -0.18 3.16
CA SER A 133 -15.46 0.26 1.91
C SER A 133 -16.91 0.75 2.05
N LEU A 134 -17.54 0.51 3.20
CA LEU A 134 -18.89 1.02 3.50
C LEU A 134 -18.89 2.52 3.78
N PHE A 135 -17.73 3.10 4.07
CA PHE A 135 -17.58 4.50 4.42
C PHE A 135 -17.32 5.36 3.17
N PRO A 136 -17.71 6.64 3.19
CA PRO A 136 -17.41 7.57 2.11
C PRO A 136 -15.91 7.68 1.83
N LYS A 137 -15.58 8.09 0.60
CA LYS A 137 -14.20 8.41 0.22
C LYS A 137 -13.60 9.44 1.18
N ASP A 138 -12.35 9.21 1.57
CA ASP A 138 -11.57 10.07 2.48
C ASP A 138 -12.14 10.15 3.92
N TRP A 139 -12.96 9.18 4.34
CA TRP A 139 -13.39 9.05 5.73
C TRP A 139 -12.21 8.84 6.68
N GLU A 140 -12.17 9.64 7.75
CA GLU A 140 -11.16 9.52 8.81
C GLU A 140 -11.66 8.56 9.89
N PHE A 141 -10.92 7.48 10.10
CA PHE A 141 -11.22 6.52 11.15
C PHE A 141 -10.44 6.85 12.42
N GLU A 142 -11.15 6.97 13.54
CA GLU A 142 -10.53 6.75 14.85
C GLU A 142 -10.28 5.25 15.01
N LYS A 143 -9.08 4.89 15.47
CA LYS A 143 -8.57 3.51 15.45
C LYS A 143 -9.40 2.61 16.36
N ASP A 144 -9.67 3.04 17.59
CA ASP A 144 -10.37 2.25 18.59
C ASP A 144 -11.86 2.11 18.23
N GLU A 145 -12.48 3.16 17.66
CA GLU A 145 -13.82 3.10 17.09
C GLU A 145 -13.93 2.07 15.95
N LEU A 146 -12.97 2.07 15.00
CA LEU A 146 -12.96 1.10 13.91
C LEU A 146 -12.82 -0.35 14.42
N ILE A 147 -11.97 -0.56 15.43
CA ILE A 147 -11.81 -1.86 16.07
C ILE A 147 -13.11 -2.30 16.76
N GLN A 148 -13.79 -1.40 17.47
CA GLN A 148 -15.08 -1.67 18.08
C GLN A 148 -16.14 -2.03 17.05
N MET A 149 -16.18 -1.34 15.91
CA MET A 149 -17.09 -1.69 14.81
C MET A 149 -16.80 -3.08 14.26
N TRP A 150 -15.53 -3.44 14.06
CA TRP A 150 -15.16 -4.80 13.62
C TRP A 150 -15.53 -5.88 14.65
N MET A 151 -15.37 -5.61 15.95
CA MET A 151 -15.81 -6.51 17.02
C MET A 151 -17.34 -6.67 17.02
N ALA A 152 -18.09 -5.57 16.91
CA ALA A 152 -19.55 -5.58 16.89
C ALA A 152 -20.14 -6.36 15.69
N HIS A 153 -19.42 -6.39 14.56
CA HIS A 153 -19.80 -7.19 13.39
C HIS A 153 -19.30 -8.65 13.45
N GLY A 154 -18.62 -9.04 14.55
CA GLY A 154 -18.06 -10.37 14.73
C GLY A 154 -16.87 -10.68 13.81
N TYR A 155 -16.19 -9.67 13.28
CA TYR A 155 -14.98 -9.86 12.46
C TYR A 155 -13.74 -10.06 13.32
N LEU A 156 -13.77 -9.64 14.58
CA LEU A 156 -12.70 -9.84 15.54
C LEU A 156 -13.20 -10.71 16.69
N ASP A 157 -12.46 -11.79 17.00
CA ASP A 157 -12.75 -12.59 18.19
C ASP A 157 -12.49 -11.74 19.43
N CYS A 158 -13.53 -11.60 20.26
CA CYS A 158 -13.44 -10.98 21.59
C CYS A 158 -12.78 -11.95 22.57
N SER A 159 -11.53 -12.37 22.31
CA SER A 159 -10.74 -13.15 23.27
C SER A 159 -9.94 -12.23 24.20
N VAL A 160 -10.64 -11.30 24.85
CA VAL A 160 -10.20 -10.85 26.17
C VAL A 160 -10.87 -11.81 27.14
N GLU A 161 -10.08 -12.53 27.93
CA GLU A 161 -10.56 -13.40 29.00
C GLU A 161 -11.76 -12.77 29.75
N GLY A 162 -12.97 -13.21 29.39
CA GLY A 162 -14.15 -13.11 30.24
C GLY A 162 -15.12 -11.93 30.12
N LYS A 163 -15.13 -11.07 29.08
CA LYS A 163 -16.26 -10.12 28.89
C LYS A 163 -16.61 -9.87 27.42
N CYS A 164 -17.73 -10.43 26.96
CA CYS A 164 -18.45 -9.93 25.79
C CYS A 164 -19.08 -8.57 26.15
N MET A 165 -18.88 -7.58 25.29
CA MET A 165 -19.43 -6.22 25.45
C MET A 165 -20.86 -6.12 24.86
N GLU A 166 -21.63 -7.22 24.89
CA GLU A 166 -23.06 -7.19 24.54
C GLU A 166 -23.93 -6.64 25.68
N ASP A 167 -23.34 -6.24 26.82
CA ASP A 167 -24.03 -5.70 27.99
C ASP A 167 -23.56 -4.26 28.36
N LEU A 168 -23.68 -3.31 27.42
CA LEU A 168 -23.76 -1.86 27.73
C LEU A 168 -24.88 -1.19 26.95
#